data_AF-W7AAW5-F1
#
_entry.id   AF-W7AAW5-F1
#
_cell.length_a   1.000
_cell.length_b   1.000
_cell.length_c   1.000
_cell.angle_alpha   90.00
_cell.angle_beta   90.00
_cell.angle_gamma   90.00
#
_symmetry.space_group_name_H-M   'P 1'
#
loop_
_entity.id
_entity.type
_entity.pdbx_description
1 polymer ?
#
loop_
_entity_poly.entity_id
_entity_poly.type
_entity_poly.pdbx_seq_one_letter_code
_entity_poly.pdbx_strand_id
1 'polypeptide(L)'
;MNTYYSVFLFIYAFLGLSYYNAAITPDTKCKNGFLAQMSNHLECRCNENFVHVSNDTCEVKVECSVDTVDKACGEFSKCAMHENEGAVTYTCDCIDLYAAKNDVCVPETCQNIDCGFGKCIVNEDALNDPPICSCNIGYVPNVDDGSKCTKEGDTKCSLVCGVEHQICKKIDAFYRCDCEDGFKLSVEEEKCISHSIYSMFNLSIIFAILLLFSNIV
;
A
#
# COMPACT_ATOMS: atom_id res chain seq x y z
N MET A 1 -0.35 23.82 -38.62
CA MET A 1 -0.11 23.13 -37.35
C MET A 1 -0.26 21.64 -37.58
N ASN A 2 0.77 20.87 -37.28
CA ASN A 2 0.98 19.51 -37.77
C ASN A 2 -0.02 18.56 -37.10
N THR A 3 -0.97 18.01 -37.87
CA THR A 3 -2.07 17.16 -37.39
C THR A 3 -1.57 15.95 -36.57
N TYR A 4 -0.36 15.48 -36.88
CA TYR A 4 0.34 14.43 -36.13
C TYR A 4 0.65 14.81 -34.68
N TYR A 5 1.06 16.05 -34.41
CA TYR A 5 1.38 16.50 -33.04
C TYR A 5 0.14 16.54 -32.14
N SER A 6 -1.04 16.82 -32.71
CA SER A 6 -2.31 16.79 -31.98
C SER A 6 -2.68 15.35 -31.57
N VAL A 7 -2.55 14.39 -32.49
CA VAL A 7 -2.87 12.98 -32.22
C VAL A 7 -1.94 12.38 -31.15
N PHE A 8 -0.65 12.67 -31.20
CA PHE A 8 0.28 12.21 -30.16
C PHE A 8 -0.05 12.80 -28.78
N LEU A 9 -0.40 14.10 -28.69
CA LEU A 9 -0.81 14.72 -27.41
C LEU A 9 -2.08 14.08 -26.83
N PHE A 10 -3.06 13.72 -27.66
CA PHE A 10 -4.25 12.99 -27.20
C PHE A 10 -3.88 11.59 -26.70
N ILE A 11 -3.01 10.85 -27.39
CA ILE A 11 -2.57 9.51 -26.94
C ILE A 11 -1.83 9.60 -25.60
N TYR A 12 -0.94 10.58 -25.41
CA TYR A 12 -0.24 10.77 -24.12
C TYR A 12 -1.19 11.19 -22.99
N ALA A 13 -2.22 12.00 -23.26
CA ALA A 13 -3.23 12.35 -22.26
C ALA A 13 -4.08 11.13 -21.84
N PHE A 14 -4.48 10.28 -22.80
CA PHE A 14 -5.19 9.02 -22.51
C PHE A 14 -4.32 8.01 -21.76
N LEU A 15 -3.04 7.90 -22.11
CA LEU A 15 -2.07 7.06 -21.38
C LEU A 15 -1.81 7.56 -19.96
N GLY A 16 -1.78 8.89 -19.76
CA GLY A 16 -1.63 9.49 -18.43
C GLY A 16 -2.81 9.17 -17.52
N LEU A 17 -4.05 9.32 -18.01
CA LEU A 17 -5.27 9.05 -17.23
C LEU A 17 -5.43 7.56 -16.86
N SER A 18 -5.03 6.65 -17.75
CA SER A 18 -5.08 5.20 -17.49
C SER A 18 -4.02 4.75 -16.48
N TYR A 19 -2.94 5.51 -16.29
CA TYR A 19 -1.92 5.23 -15.29
C TYR A 19 -2.37 5.57 -13.86
N TYR A 20 -3.18 6.62 -13.67
CA TYR A 20 -3.63 7.05 -12.34
C TYR A 20 -4.58 6.05 -11.64
N ASN A 21 -5.31 5.25 -12.41
CA ASN A 21 -6.31 4.30 -11.92
C ASN A 21 -6.06 2.86 -12.42
N ALA A 22 -4.80 2.50 -12.66
CA ALA A 22 -4.47 1.16 -13.11
C ALA A 22 -4.83 0.13 -12.04
N ALA A 23 -5.54 -0.92 -12.45
CA ALA A 23 -5.87 -2.04 -11.59
C ALA A 23 -4.59 -2.68 -11.01
N ILE A 24 -4.61 -3.01 -9.72
CA ILE A 24 -3.46 -3.61 -9.06
C ILE A 24 -3.35 -5.08 -9.48
N THR A 25 -2.19 -5.45 -10.02
CA THR A 25 -1.87 -6.79 -10.51
C THR A 25 -0.78 -7.44 -9.66
N PRO A 26 -0.55 -8.76 -9.77
CA PRO A 26 0.56 -9.43 -9.08
C PRO A 26 1.94 -8.85 -9.39
N ASP A 27 2.10 -8.20 -10.55
CA ASP A 27 3.36 -7.61 -11.01
C ASP A 27 3.48 -6.11 -10.66
N THR A 28 2.46 -5.54 -10.01
CA THR A 28 2.46 -4.11 -9.66
C THR A 28 3.55 -3.80 -8.64
N LYS A 29 4.33 -2.76 -8.93
CA LYS A 29 5.39 -2.24 -8.05
C LYS A 29 4.85 -1.09 -7.22
N CYS A 30 4.56 -1.35 -5.96
CA CYS A 30 4.10 -0.34 -5.01
C CYS A 30 5.24 0.62 -4.64
N LYS A 31 5.15 1.89 -5.05
CA LYS A 31 6.16 2.90 -4.72
C LYS A 31 6.02 3.33 -3.25
N ASN A 32 7.09 3.19 -2.47
CA ASN A 32 7.14 3.42 -1.02
C ASN A 32 6.10 2.57 -0.23
N GLY A 33 5.84 1.37 -0.71
CA GLY A 33 4.94 0.41 -0.09
C GLY A 33 5.27 -1.01 -0.51
N PHE A 34 4.32 -1.91 -0.29
CA PHE A 34 4.43 -3.32 -0.68
C PHE A 34 3.08 -3.84 -1.18
N LEU A 35 3.12 -4.86 -2.03
CA LEU A 35 1.92 -5.53 -2.53
C LEU A 35 1.33 -6.43 -1.44
N ALA A 36 0.04 -6.28 -1.21
CA ALA A 36 -0.74 -7.06 -0.26
C ALA A 36 -1.92 -7.74 -0.96
N GLN A 37 -2.33 -8.88 -0.42
CA GLN A 37 -3.50 -9.61 -0.89
C GLN A 37 -4.54 -9.73 0.22
N MET A 38 -5.80 -9.44 -0.13
CA MET A 38 -6.99 -9.73 0.67
C MET A 38 -7.78 -10.90 0.05
N SER A 39 -9.04 -11.12 0.44
CA SER A 39 -9.80 -12.30 -0.01
C SER A 39 -10.01 -12.37 -1.53
N ASN A 40 -10.22 -11.21 -2.17
CA ASN A 40 -10.62 -11.09 -3.58
C ASN A 40 -10.04 -9.85 -4.29
N HIS A 41 -9.04 -9.18 -3.72
CA HIS A 41 -8.29 -8.14 -4.42
C HIS A 41 -6.83 -8.07 -3.97
N LEU A 42 -6.03 -7.41 -4.79
CA LEU A 42 -4.68 -6.97 -4.47
C LEU A 42 -4.70 -5.47 -4.23
N GLU A 43 -3.89 -5.00 -3.29
CA GLU A 43 -3.72 -3.58 -3.01
C GLU A 43 -2.25 -3.30 -2.68
N CYS A 44 -1.80 -2.09 -2.99
CA CYS A 44 -0.60 -1.59 -2.35
C CYS A 44 -0.91 -1.18 -0.91
N ARG A 45 0.04 -1.40 -0.02
CA ARG A 45 0.01 -0.86 1.34
C ARG A 45 1.26 -0.04 1.56
N CYS A 46 1.08 1.17 2.07
CA CYS A 46 2.17 2.09 2.31
C CYS A 46 3.07 1.65 3.46
N ASN A 47 4.35 2.02 3.36
CA ASN A 47 5.28 1.90 4.47
C ASN A 47 4.89 2.86 5.61
N GLU A 48 5.48 2.67 6.79
CA GLU A 48 5.24 3.52 7.95
C GLU A 48 5.50 5.00 7.64
N ASN A 49 4.57 5.89 8.03
CA ASN A 49 4.56 7.34 7.75
C ASN A 49 4.28 7.75 6.29
N PHE A 50 4.00 6.80 5.40
CA PHE A 50 3.53 7.08 4.05
C PHE A 50 2.02 6.87 3.92
N VAL A 51 1.38 7.56 2.98
CA VAL A 51 -0.06 7.48 2.69
C VAL A 51 -0.29 7.44 1.18
N HIS A 52 -1.41 6.87 0.75
CA HIS A 52 -1.71 6.72 -0.68
C HIS A 52 -2.01 8.08 -1.34
N VAL A 53 -1.35 8.36 -2.47
CA VAL A 53 -1.74 9.43 -3.40
C VAL A 53 -2.39 8.87 -4.67
N SER A 54 -2.16 7.59 -4.96
CA SER A 54 -2.82 6.76 -5.96
C SER A 54 -2.86 5.31 -5.46
N ASN A 55 -3.49 4.40 -6.23
CA ASN A 55 -3.60 2.99 -5.85
C ASN A 55 -2.25 2.26 -5.70
N ASP A 56 -1.19 2.75 -6.35
CA ASP A 56 0.13 2.12 -6.40
C ASP A 56 1.27 2.98 -5.83
N THR A 57 0.99 4.24 -5.46
CA THR A 57 1.99 5.20 -5.03
C THR A 57 1.68 5.76 -3.66
N CYS A 58 2.68 5.68 -2.79
CA CYS A 58 2.65 6.26 -1.46
C CYS A 58 3.65 7.41 -1.33
N GLU A 59 3.24 8.46 -0.63
CA GLU A 59 4.08 9.63 -0.32
C GLU A 59 4.08 9.93 1.18
N VAL A 60 5.09 10.69 1.63
CA VAL A 60 5.23 11.03 3.05
C VAL A 60 4.04 11.88 3.47
N LYS A 61 3.40 11.50 4.58
CA LYS A 61 2.31 12.26 5.19
C LYS A 61 2.84 13.58 5.78
N VAL A 62 2.21 14.70 5.42
CA VAL A 62 2.53 16.02 5.98
C VAL A 62 1.32 16.68 6.64
N GLU A 63 1.59 17.63 7.54
CA GLU A 63 0.56 18.53 8.06
C GLU A 63 0.29 19.67 7.07
N CYS A 64 -0.96 20.12 7.01
CA CYS A 64 -1.38 21.13 6.04
C CYS A 64 -1.07 22.56 6.48
N SER A 65 -0.41 23.29 5.60
CA SER A 65 0.11 24.64 5.78
C SER A 65 0.29 25.30 4.41
N VAL A 66 0.69 26.57 4.40
CA VAL A 66 0.99 27.30 3.16
C VAL A 66 2.07 26.63 2.30
N ASP A 67 3.05 25.95 2.91
CA ASP A 67 4.18 25.32 2.21
C ASP A 67 3.91 23.87 1.77
N THR A 68 2.75 23.33 2.14
CA THR A 68 2.40 21.92 1.93
C THR A 68 1.17 21.72 1.07
N VAL A 69 0.64 22.77 0.44
CA VAL A 69 -0.43 22.67 -0.56
C VAL A 69 -0.07 21.64 -1.64
N ASP A 70 -1.06 20.84 -2.03
CA ASP A 70 -0.97 19.70 -2.95
C ASP A 70 -0.12 18.51 -2.47
N LYS A 71 0.47 18.55 -1.26
CA LYS A 71 1.17 17.38 -0.68
C LYS A 71 0.21 16.43 0.02
N ALA A 72 0.60 15.16 0.09
CA ALA A 72 -0.15 14.08 0.72
C ALA A 72 -0.30 14.30 2.23
N CYS A 73 -1.52 14.25 2.74
CA CYS A 73 -1.82 14.54 4.16
C CYS A 73 -2.62 13.44 4.86
N GLY A 74 -3.10 12.45 4.11
CA GLY A 74 -3.82 11.29 4.60
C GLY A 74 -4.01 10.28 3.47
N GLU A 75 -4.70 9.17 3.74
CA GLU A 75 -5.05 8.20 2.71
C GLU A 75 -5.89 8.88 1.63
N PHE A 76 -5.46 8.79 0.37
CA PHE A 76 -6.12 9.37 -0.80
C PHE A 76 -6.55 10.83 -0.57
N SER A 77 -5.70 11.62 0.08
CA SER A 77 -5.97 13.03 0.40
C SER A 77 -4.73 13.91 0.30
N LYS A 78 -4.98 15.18 -0.07
CA LYS A 78 -3.95 16.20 -0.26
C LYS A 78 -4.33 17.50 0.44
N CYS A 79 -3.32 18.29 0.81
CA CYS A 79 -3.55 19.58 1.43
C CYS A 79 -4.14 20.57 0.43
N ALA A 80 -5.25 21.20 0.82
CA ALA A 80 -5.93 22.22 0.06
C ALA A 80 -5.98 23.53 0.85
N MET A 81 -5.98 24.64 0.12
CA MET A 81 -6.18 25.98 0.68
C MET A 81 -7.62 26.40 0.44
N HIS A 82 -8.30 26.82 1.51
CA HIS A 82 -9.65 27.36 1.46
C HIS A 82 -9.63 28.81 1.96
N GLU A 83 -10.30 29.69 1.23
CA GLU A 83 -10.47 31.08 1.63
C GLU A 83 -11.97 31.33 1.88
N ASN A 84 -12.33 31.59 3.13
CA ASN A 84 -13.70 31.87 3.56
C ASN A 84 -13.73 33.22 4.28
N GLU A 85 -14.49 34.17 3.75
CA GLU A 85 -14.68 35.52 4.34
C GLU A 85 -13.36 36.23 4.70
N GLY A 86 -12.30 36.00 3.92
CA GLY A 86 -10.97 36.60 4.11
C GLY A 86 -10.07 35.87 5.13
N ALA A 87 -10.53 34.77 5.72
CA ALA A 87 -9.70 33.85 6.49
C ALA A 87 -9.23 32.69 5.60
N VAL A 88 -7.91 32.48 5.56
CA VAL A 88 -7.29 31.36 4.86
C VAL A 88 -7.10 30.20 5.82
N THR A 89 -7.60 29.03 5.45
CA THR A 89 -7.43 27.78 6.19
C THR A 89 -6.83 26.71 5.28
N TYR A 90 -6.01 25.83 5.85
CA TYR A 90 -5.42 24.71 5.13
C TYR A 90 -5.99 23.41 5.71
N THR A 91 -6.64 22.61 4.88
CA THR A 91 -7.27 21.35 5.30
C THR A 91 -6.75 20.20 4.47
N CYS A 92 -6.94 18.98 4.98
CA CYS A 92 -6.61 17.75 4.28
C CYS A 92 -7.87 17.23 3.59
N ASP A 93 -7.90 17.35 2.26
CA ASP A 93 -9.09 17.05 1.47
C ASP A 93 -8.88 15.79 0.65
N CYS A 94 -9.94 15.00 0.48
CA CYS A 94 -9.90 13.82 -0.38
C CYS A 94 -9.59 14.23 -1.83
N ILE A 95 -8.83 13.37 -2.54
CA ILE A 95 -8.61 13.54 -3.97
C ILE A 95 -9.90 13.26 -4.76
N ASP A 96 -9.91 13.61 -6.04
CA ASP A 96 -11.06 13.41 -6.92
C ASP A 96 -11.59 11.96 -6.87
N LEU A 97 -12.92 11.79 -6.87
CA LEU A 97 -13.63 10.50 -6.78
C LEU A 97 -13.55 9.80 -5.41
N TYR A 98 -12.95 10.45 -4.41
CA TYR A 98 -12.95 10.00 -3.03
C TYR A 98 -13.72 10.97 -2.13
N ALA A 99 -14.42 10.42 -1.14
CA ALA A 99 -15.15 11.17 -0.13
C ALA A 99 -14.75 10.73 1.27
N ALA A 100 -14.82 11.68 2.21
CA ALA A 100 -14.53 11.41 3.61
C ALA A 100 -15.61 10.50 4.23
N LYS A 101 -15.15 9.46 4.94
CA LYS A 101 -15.94 8.56 5.78
C LYS A 101 -15.14 8.25 7.04
N ASN A 102 -15.62 8.72 8.20
CA ASN A 102 -14.92 8.56 9.48
C ASN A 102 -13.45 9.03 9.44
N ASP A 103 -13.21 10.23 8.89
CA ASP A 103 -11.88 10.84 8.73
C ASP A 103 -10.89 10.10 7.81
N VAL A 104 -11.38 9.15 7.00
CA VAL A 104 -10.61 8.46 5.96
C VAL A 104 -11.28 8.68 4.61
N CYS A 105 -10.49 8.99 3.58
CA CYS A 105 -11.00 9.09 2.22
C CYS A 105 -11.21 7.70 1.63
N VAL A 106 -12.44 7.42 1.21
CA VAL A 106 -12.83 6.19 0.53
C VAL A 106 -13.43 6.55 -0.83
N PRO A 107 -13.43 5.64 -1.81
CA PRO A 107 -14.12 5.90 -3.08
C PRO A 107 -15.56 6.36 -2.82
N GLU A 108 -16.06 7.35 -3.55
CA GLU A 108 -17.41 7.91 -3.35
C GLU A 108 -18.49 6.83 -3.39
N THR A 109 -18.34 5.83 -4.27
CA THR A 109 -19.23 4.68 -4.39
C THR A 109 -19.26 3.79 -3.15
N CYS A 110 -18.22 3.84 -2.32
CA CYS A 110 -18.07 3.06 -1.09
C CYS A 110 -18.52 3.81 0.19
N GLN A 111 -18.91 5.08 0.09
CA GLN A 111 -19.18 5.92 1.27
C GLN A 111 -20.24 5.31 2.20
N ASN A 112 -21.30 4.71 1.64
CA ASN A 112 -22.41 4.14 2.42
C ASN A 112 -22.37 2.61 2.56
N ILE A 113 -21.26 1.97 2.22
CA ILE A 113 -21.13 0.51 2.26
C ILE A 113 -20.32 0.08 3.47
N ASP A 114 -20.92 -0.77 4.30
CA ASP A 114 -20.27 -1.41 5.44
C ASP A 114 -19.97 -2.87 5.09
N CYS A 115 -18.68 -3.23 5.14
CA CYS A 115 -18.20 -4.57 4.80
C CYS A 115 -17.85 -5.42 6.02
N GLY A 116 -18.01 -4.96 7.27
CA GLY A 116 -17.63 -5.73 8.45
C GLY A 116 -16.12 -5.98 8.55
N PHE A 117 -15.67 -7.24 8.61
CA PHE A 117 -14.23 -7.61 8.67
C PHE A 117 -13.54 -7.49 7.31
N GLY A 118 -13.63 -6.33 6.70
CA GLY A 118 -13.10 -6.04 5.38
C GLY A 118 -13.26 -4.58 5.00
N LYS A 119 -13.06 -4.28 3.72
CA LYS A 119 -13.22 -2.95 3.14
C LYS A 119 -14.04 -3.01 1.86
N CYS A 120 -14.68 -1.91 1.53
CA CYS A 120 -15.32 -1.73 0.24
C CYS A 120 -14.27 -1.40 -0.82
N ILE A 121 -14.39 -1.99 -2.00
CA ILE A 121 -13.54 -1.74 -3.16
C ILE A 121 -14.40 -1.48 -4.40
N VAL A 122 -13.87 -0.68 -5.32
CA VAL A 122 -14.48 -0.52 -6.65
C VAL A 122 -14.26 -1.81 -7.44
N ASN A 123 -15.28 -2.27 -8.15
CA ASN A 123 -15.14 -3.44 -9.01
C ASN A 123 -14.40 -3.04 -10.31
N GLU A 124 -13.11 -3.35 -10.36
CA GLU A 124 -12.25 -3.01 -11.51
C GLU A 124 -12.44 -3.96 -12.70
N ASP A 125 -12.96 -5.17 -12.47
CA ASP A 125 -13.17 -6.21 -13.50
C ASP A 125 -14.37 -5.91 -14.40
N ALA A 126 -15.28 -5.04 -13.96
CA ALA A 126 -16.48 -4.68 -14.68
C ALA A 126 -16.79 -3.19 -14.51
N LEU A 127 -16.38 -2.39 -15.50
CA LEU A 127 -16.86 -1.03 -15.66
C LEU A 127 -18.39 -1.04 -15.63
N ASN A 128 -18.97 -0.43 -14.57
CA ASN A 128 -20.41 -0.35 -14.23
C ASN A 128 -20.94 -1.36 -13.19
N ASP A 129 -20.13 -2.27 -12.68
CA ASP A 129 -20.58 -3.11 -11.58
C ASP A 129 -20.60 -2.34 -10.25
N PRO A 130 -21.50 -2.71 -9.33
CA PRO A 130 -21.53 -2.12 -8.02
C PRO A 130 -20.21 -2.40 -7.27
N PRO A 131 -19.79 -1.50 -6.38
CA PRO A 131 -18.69 -1.77 -5.47
C PRO A 131 -18.96 -3.03 -4.64
N ILE A 132 -17.88 -3.76 -4.32
CA ILE A 132 -17.95 -5.04 -3.63
C ILE A 132 -17.15 -4.99 -2.33
N CYS A 133 -17.42 -5.94 -1.43
CA CYS A 133 -16.62 -6.12 -0.23
C CYS A 133 -15.41 -7.02 -0.50
N SER A 134 -14.26 -6.58 -0.02
CA SER A 134 -13.08 -7.41 0.12
C SER A 134 -12.76 -7.66 1.57
N CYS A 135 -12.50 -8.93 1.89
CA CYS A 135 -12.44 -9.41 3.25
C CYS A 135 -11.01 -9.62 3.72
N ASN A 136 -10.81 -9.41 5.02
CA ASN A 136 -9.58 -9.77 5.70
C ASN A 136 -9.33 -11.28 5.54
N ILE A 137 -8.08 -11.68 5.43
CA ILE A 137 -7.71 -13.09 5.29
C ILE A 137 -8.20 -13.89 6.49
N GLY A 138 -9.01 -14.92 6.23
CA GLY A 138 -9.78 -15.68 7.22
C GLY A 138 -11.29 -15.42 7.15
N TYR A 139 -11.71 -14.42 6.37
CA TYR A 139 -13.11 -14.13 6.06
C TYR A 139 -13.33 -14.11 4.55
N VAL A 140 -14.58 -14.39 4.16
CA VAL A 140 -15.06 -14.33 2.78
C VAL A 140 -16.42 -13.61 2.73
N PRO A 141 -16.84 -13.09 1.56
CA PRO A 141 -18.15 -12.47 1.43
C PRO A 141 -19.29 -13.42 1.81
N ASN A 142 -20.16 -12.96 2.70
CA ASN A 142 -21.31 -13.69 3.19
C ASN A 142 -22.57 -13.29 2.41
N VAL A 143 -22.99 -14.13 1.47
CA VAL A 143 -24.18 -13.87 0.64
C VAL A 143 -25.48 -13.74 1.44
N ASP A 144 -25.54 -14.35 2.63
CA ASP A 144 -26.71 -14.30 3.51
C ASP A 144 -26.80 -13.00 4.31
N ASP A 145 -25.73 -12.20 4.32
CA ASP A 145 -25.59 -10.93 5.04
C ASP A 145 -25.17 -9.81 4.07
N GLY A 146 -25.80 -9.77 2.90
CA GLY A 146 -25.57 -8.72 1.91
C GLY A 146 -24.13 -8.65 1.38
N SER A 147 -23.44 -9.79 1.30
CA SER A 147 -22.04 -9.92 0.88
C SER A 147 -21.02 -9.24 1.79
N LYS A 148 -21.36 -8.95 3.04
CA LYS A 148 -20.42 -8.48 4.06
C LYS A 148 -19.40 -9.56 4.43
N CYS A 149 -18.26 -9.14 4.97
CA CYS A 149 -17.19 -10.03 5.43
C CYS A 149 -17.49 -10.54 6.85
N THR A 150 -18.56 -11.33 6.99
CA THR A 150 -19.00 -11.91 8.29
C THR A 150 -18.92 -13.43 8.32
N LYS A 151 -18.57 -14.07 7.20
CA LYS A 151 -18.39 -15.51 7.08
C LYS A 151 -16.92 -15.87 7.15
N GLU A 152 -16.55 -16.77 8.05
CA GLU A 152 -15.20 -17.35 8.08
C GLU A 152 -14.96 -18.19 6.82
N GLY A 153 -13.75 -18.07 6.27
CA GLY A 153 -13.35 -18.80 5.07
C GLY A 153 -11.90 -18.58 4.70
N ASP A 154 -11.30 -19.60 4.13
CA ASP A 154 -9.90 -19.56 3.73
C ASP A 154 -9.75 -18.90 2.35
N THR A 155 -8.74 -18.04 2.25
CA THR A 155 -8.23 -17.53 0.97
C THR A 155 -6.83 -18.08 0.78
N LYS A 156 -6.56 -18.67 -0.39
CA LYS A 156 -5.22 -19.13 -0.75
C LYS A 156 -4.38 -17.94 -1.19
N CYS A 157 -3.16 -17.81 -0.64
CA CYS A 157 -2.25 -16.81 -1.14
C CYS A 157 -1.84 -17.10 -2.59
N SER A 158 -1.89 -16.07 -3.42
CA SER A 158 -1.50 -16.06 -4.84
C SER A 158 -0.36 -15.07 -5.14
N LEU A 159 0.19 -14.38 -4.13
CA LEU A 159 1.35 -13.52 -4.29
C LEU A 159 2.57 -14.33 -4.76
N VAL A 160 3.28 -13.80 -5.75
CA VAL A 160 4.54 -14.37 -6.25
C VAL A 160 5.69 -13.65 -5.54
N CYS A 161 6.28 -14.32 -4.54
CA CYS A 161 7.43 -13.79 -3.81
C CYS A 161 8.72 -14.16 -4.56
N GLY A 162 9.28 -13.18 -5.28
CA GLY A 162 10.41 -13.39 -6.19
C GLY A 162 11.80 -13.32 -5.56
N VAL A 163 11.90 -12.97 -4.27
CA VAL A 163 13.17 -12.85 -3.55
C VAL A 163 13.47 -14.16 -2.81
N GLU A 164 14.72 -14.58 -2.83
CA GLU A 164 15.18 -15.77 -2.10
C GLU A 164 14.81 -15.69 -0.61
N HIS A 165 14.33 -16.80 -0.05
CA HIS A 165 13.83 -16.90 1.33
C HIS A 165 12.62 -16.00 1.66
N GLN A 166 11.95 -15.39 0.67
CA GLN A 166 10.61 -14.82 0.88
C GLN A 166 9.53 -15.85 0.60
N ILE A 167 8.55 -15.88 1.49
CA ILE A 167 7.33 -16.67 1.36
C ILE A 167 6.11 -15.78 1.59
N CYS A 168 4.97 -16.19 1.06
CA CYS A 168 3.73 -15.49 1.35
C CYS A 168 3.25 -15.81 2.77
N LYS A 169 3.18 -14.80 3.63
CA LYS A 169 2.71 -14.92 5.01
C LYS A 169 1.47 -14.08 5.25
N LYS A 170 0.56 -14.60 6.06
CA LYS A 170 -0.52 -13.82 6.64
C LYS A 170 0.06 -12.95 7.75
N ILE A 171 -0.02 -11.64 7.58
CA ILE A 171 0.35 -10.65 8.59
C ILE A 171 -0.91 -9.85 8.91
N ASP A 172 -1.37 -9.97 10.15
CA ASP A 172 -2.65 -9.43 10.62
C ASP A 172 -3.85 -9.87 9.75
N ALA A 173 -4.34 -8.97 8.91
CA ALA A 173 -5.55 -9.10 8.11
C ALA A 173 -5.30 -9.39 6.62
N PHE A 174 -4.05 -9.44 6.17
CA PHE A 174 -3.70 -9.56 4.76
C PHE A 174 -2.52 -10.51 4.55
N TYR A 175 -2.33 -10.96 3.31
CA TYR A 175 -1.13 -11.65 2.89
C TYR A 175 -0.11 -10.66 2.34
N ARG A 176 1.18 -10.89 2.63
CA ARG A 176 2.31 -10.18 1.99
C ARG A 176 3.48 -11.14 1.80
N CYS A 177 4.38 -10.79 0.89
CA CYS A 177 5.70 -11.42 0.85
C CYS A 177 6.53 -10.95 2.04
N ASP A 178 7.06 -11.92 2.78
CA ASP A 178 7.90 -11.69 3.95
C ASP A 178 8.93 -12.81 4.09
N CYS A 179 9.98 -12.58 4.86
CA CYS A 179 11.04 -13.56 5.05
C CYS A 179 10.51 -14.81 5.77
N GLU A 180 10.95 -15.98 5.33
CA GLU A 180 10.70 -17.23 6.03
C GLU A 180 11.37 -17.24 7.42
N ASP A 181 10.94 -18.16 8.28
CA ASP A 181 11.40 -18.18 9.66
C ASP A 181 12.92 -18.42 9.73
N GLY A 182 13.62 -17.59 10.51
CA GLY A 182 15.09 -17.61 10.62
C GLY A 182 15.81 -16.58 9.75
N PHE A 183 15.08 -15.86 8.89
CA PHE A 183 15.60 -14.77 8.06
C PHE A 183 14.98 -13.42 8.44
N LYS A 184 15.73 -12.34 8.19
CA LYS A 184 15.23 -10.96 8.30
C LYS A 184 15.50 -10.18 7.03
N LEU A 185 14.58 -9.27 6.71
CA LEU A 185 14.74 -8.37 5.59
C LEU A 185 15.86 -7.37 5.91
N SER A 186 16.92 -7.41 5.11
CA SER A 186 17.90 -6.34 5.03
C SER A 186 17.33 -5.26 4.13
N VAL A 187 17.11 -4.07 4.69
CA VAL A 187 16.61 -2.90 3.94
C VAL A 187 17.64 -2.44 2.91
N GLU A 188 18.93 -2.59 3.20
CA GLU A 188 20.02 -2.19 2.28
C GLU A 188 20.14 -3.10 1.07
N GLU A 189 19.96 -4.42 1.27
CA GLU A 189 20.14 -5.41 0.21
C GLU A 189 18.82 -5.82 -0.46
N GLU A 190 17.68 -5.36 0.08
CA GLU A 190 16.32 -5.77 -0.31
C GLU A 190 16.14 -7.30 -0.30
N LYS A 191 16.83 -7.99 0.61
CA LYS A 191 16.93 -9.45 0.67
C LYS A 191 16.73 -9.99 2.08
N CYS A 192 16.26 -11.24 2.15
CA CYS A 192 16.16 -11.97 3.40
C CYS A 192 17.51 -12.60 3.77
N ILE A 193 18.11 -12.14 4.87
CA ILE A 193 19.41 -12.61 5.34
C ILE A 193 19.23 -13.45 6.60
N SER A 194 19.93 -14.58 6.69
CA SER A 194 19.85 -15.46 7.86
C SER A 194 20.47 -14.81 9.10
N HIS A 195 19.84 -15.04 10.25
CA HIS A 195 20.31 -14.52 11.54
C HIS A 195 21.67 -15.05 12.01
N SER A 196 22.11 -16.19 11.47
CA SER A 196 23.33 -16.89 11.90
C SER A 196 24.60 -16.06 11.68
N ILE A 197 24.65 -15.29 10.58
CA ILE A 197 25.89 -14.68 10.11
C ILE A 197 26.31 -13.49 10.99
N TYR A 198 25.35 -12.68 11.46
CA TYR A 198 25.62 -11.54 12.35
C TYR A 198 26.07 -11.94 13.76
N SER A 199 25.62 -13.10 14.25
CA SER A 199 26.12 -13.66 15.51
C SER A 199 27.56 -14.17 15.35
N MET A 200 27.89 -14.80 14.22
CA MET A 200 29.21 -15.37 13.99
C MET A 200 30.30 -14.32 13.76
N PHE A 201 30.01 -13.23 13.02
CA PHE A 201 30.99 -12.16 12.82
C PHE A 201 31.31 -11.39 14.11
N ASN A 202 30.31 -11.11 14.94
CA ASN A 202 30.54 -10.47 16.24
C ASN A 202 31.35 -11.35 17.19
N LEU A 203 31.07 -12.66 17.26
CA LEU A 203 31.86 -13.59 18.07
C LEU A 203 33.31 -13.72 17.57
N SER A 204 33.52 -13.73 16.25
CA SER A 204 34.86 -13.84 15.66
C SER A 204 35.71 -12.59 15.94
N ILE A 205 35.12 -11.40 15.87
CA ILE A 205 35.78 -10.13 16.19
C ILE A 205 36.11 -10.05 17.69
N ILE A 206 35.16 -10.42 18.56
CA ILE A 206 35.38 -10.46 20.01
C ILE A 206 36.50 -11.46 20.35
N PHE A 207 36.54 -12.62 19.69
CA PHE A 207 37.59 -13.62 19.91
C PHE A 207 38.98 -13.12 19.46
N ALA A 208 39.07 -12.43 18.32
CA ALA A 208 40.31 -11.83 17.85
C ALA A 208 40.82 -10.71 18.77
N ILE A 209 39.91 -9.88 19.29
CA ILE A 209 40.23 -8.83 20.27
C ILE A 209 40.75 -9.45 21.57
N LEU A 210 40.07 -10.48 22.09
CA LEU A 210 40.51 -11.20 23.30
C LEU A 210 41.88 -11.84 23.13
N LEU A 211 42.18 -12.41 21.95
CA LEU A 211 43.50 -12.97 21.65
C LEU A 211 44.60 -11.90 21.62
N LEU A 212 44.32 -10.71 21.09
CA LEU A 212 45.26 -9.59 21.12
C LEU A 212 45.57 -9.13 22.54
N PHE A 213 44.55 -9.03 23.41
CA PHE A 213 44.74 -8.65 24.82
C PHE A 213 45.43 -9.73 25.66
N SER A 214 45.26 -11.02 25.33
CA SER A 214 45.96 -12.11 26.03
C SER A 214 47.45 -12.23 25.69
N ASN A 215 47.93 -11.57 24.62
CA ASN A 215 49.35 -11.56 24.23
C ASN A 215 50.10 -10.28 24.67
N ILE A 216 49.46 -9.39 25.46
CA ILE A 216 50.05 -8.13 25.95
C ILE A 216 50.38 -8.20 27.46
N VAL A 217 50.31 -9.38 28.10
CA VAL A 217 50.78 -9.62 29.48
C VAL A 217 52.04 -10.48 29.48
#